data_AF-A0A0U1DYF7-F1
#
_entry.id   AF-A0A0U1DYF7-F1
#
_cell.length_a   1.000
_cell.length_b   1.000
_cell.length_c   1.000
_cell.angle_alpha   90.00
_cell.angle_beta   90.00
_cell.angle_gamma   90.00
#
_symmetry.space_group_name_H-M   'P 1'
#
loop_
_entity.id
_entity.type
_entity.pdbx_description
1 polymer ?
#
loop_
_entity_poly.entity_id
_entity_poly.type
_entity_poly.pdbx_seq_one_letter_code
_entity_poly.pdbx_strand_id
1 'polypeptide(L)'
;MAWCISSFGREAMLQIAIEEWMAASPIYTKRMQKALKYEGVDVITIFKGLQLDIGAPPQFMDFRYIVHDRWNGEFYLDHCGALLDVEPMGEEYVRGMCHDIEDPTFDATALATNRKAQIRPIHRPPRVPADRHPHCAWTVKIDESYPDVPDLPALEVMWRTRAAQLELDPIDESDEAPPTTPVRWCPTSTSPRSPIRPWCGWPTRCACRCTC
;
A
#
# COMPACT_ATOMS: atom_id res chain seq x y z
N MET A 1 13.32 -2.82 -6.78
CA MET A 1 13.15 -4.27 -7.05
C MET A 1 14.05 -4.82 -8.15
N ALA A 2 13.96 -4.38 -9.42
CA ALA A 2 14.77 -4.96 -10.52
C ALA A 2 16.30 -4.95 -10.26
N TRP A 3 16.82 -3.87 -9.67
CA TRP A 3 18.23 -3.81 -9.27
C TRP A 3 18.59 -4.87 -8.21
N CYS A 4 17.75 -5.07 -7.19
CA CYS A 4 17.98 -6.08 -6.15
C CYS A 4 18.02 -7.49 -6.74
N ILE A 5 17.15 -7.80 -7.70
CA ILE A 5 17.18 -9.09 -8.42
C ILE A 5 18.51 -9.25 -9.16
N SER A 6 18.95 -8.23 -9.89
CA SER A 6 20.19 -8.28 -10.66
C SER A 6 21.44 -8.38 -9.78
N SER A 7 21.45 -7.78 -8.61
CA SER A 7 22.63 -7.70 -7.75
C SER A 7 22.71 -8.82 -6.71
N PHE A 8 21.57 -9.32 -6.23
CA PHE A 8 21.51 -10.25 -5.10
C PHE A 8 20.72 -11.53 -5.41
N GLY A 9 20.09 -11.61 -6.58
CA GLY A 9 19.20 -12.71 -6.93
C GLY A 9 17.80 -12.56 -6.33
N ARG A 10 16.90 -13.47 -6.73
CA ARG A 10 15.48 -13.38 -6.38
C ARG A 10 15.20 -13.61 -4.90
N GLU A 11 15.84 -14.59 -4.28
CA GLU A 11 15.61 -14.92 -2.86
C GLU A 11 16.01 -13.76 -1.95
N ALA A 12 17.16 -13.14 -2.21
CA ALA A 12 17.57 -11.95 -1.46
C ALA A 12 16.64 -10.76 -1.71
N MET A 13 16.18 -10.56 -2.96
CA MET A 13 15.20 -9.52 -3.28
C MET A 13 13.88 -9.73 -2.52
N LEU A 14 13.42 -10.98 -2.40
CA LEU A 14 12.23 -11.36 -1.64
C LEU A 14 12.38 -10.98 -0.17
N GLN A 15 13.51 -11.34 0.45
CA GLN A 15 13.78 -11.02 1.84
C GLN A 15 13.86 -9.50 2.08
N ILE A 16 14.51 -8.77 1.17
CA ILE A 16 14.56 -7.30 1.20
C ILE A 16 13.14 -6.73 1.16
N ALA A 17 12.27 -7.24 0.30
CA ALA A 17 10.89 -6.79 0.21
C ALA A 17 10.14 -7.01 1.54
N ILE A 18 10.23 -8.21 2.11
CA ILE A 18 9.58 -8.55 3.38
C ILE A 18 10.03 -7.58 4.47
N GLU A 19 11.34 -7.40 4.64
CA GLU A 19 11.90 -6.53 5.68
C GLU A 19 11.53 -5.05 5.45
N GLU A 20 11.60 -4.56 4.22
CA GLU A 20 11.26 -3.19 3.86
C GLU A 20 9.80 -2.88 4.21
N TRP A 21 8.87 -3.72 3.77
CA TRP A 21 7.45 -3.52 4.02
C TRP A 21 7.11 -3.65 5.50
N MET A 22 7.58 -4.69 6.18
CA MET A 22 7.30 -4.90 7.61
C MET A 22 7.94 -3.82 8.51
N ALA A 23 9.01 -3.15 8.07
CA ALA A 23 9.60 -2.04 8.81
C ALA A 23 8.94 -0.69 8.51
N ALA A 24 8.42 -0.50 7.29
CA ALA A 24 7.83 0.77 6.87
C ALA A 24 6.33 0.86 7.17
N SER A 25 5.57 -0.22 6.94
CA SER A 25 4.11 -0.21 6.99
C SER A 25 3.50 0.12 8.34
N PRO A 26 4.04 -0.34 9.48
CA PRO A 26 3.49 0.06 10.77
C PRO A 26 3.61 1.58 10.99
N ILE A 27 4.69 2.18 10.51
CA ILE A 27 5.01 3.60 10.70
C ILE A 27 4.07 4.48 9.87
N TYR A 28 4.04 4.28 8.55
CA TYR A 28 3.19 5.14 7.71
C TYR A 28 1.71 4.92 8.01
N THR A 29 1.29 3.69 8.36
CA THR A 29 -0.10 3.40 8.71
C THR A 29 -0.51 4.17 9.95
N LYS A 30 0.28 4.09 11.04
CA LYS A 30 -0.05 4.82 12.27
C LYS A 30 -0.03 6.33 12.08
N ARG A 31 0.89 6.84 11.26
CA ARG A 31 0.95 8.27 10.94
C ARG A 31 -0.26 8.74 10.12
N MET A 32 -0.71 7.95 9.14
CA MET A 32 -1.93 8.25 8.39
C MET A 32 -3.17 8.24 9.28
N GLN A 33 -3.30 7.29 10.20
CA GLN A 33 -4.38 7.25 11.19
C GLN A 33 -4.46 8.55 12.00
N LYS A 34 -3.32 9.02 12.51
CA LYS A 34 -3.21 10.28 13.27
C LYS A 34 -3.55 11.49 12.41
N ALA A 35 -2.92 11.61 11.25
CA ALA A 35 -3.08 12.76 10.36
C ALA A 35 -4.53 12.94 9.91
N LEU A 36 -5.23 11.84 9.60
CA LEU A 36 -6.60 11.84 9.11
C LEU A 36 -7.63 11.58 10.21
N LYS A 37 -7.22 11.62 11.49
CA LYS A 37 -8.08 11.54 12.68
C LYS A 37 -9.02 10.32 12.71
N TYR A 38 -8.53 9.12 12.33
CA TYR A 38 -9.31 7.87 12.37
C TYR A 38 -8.69 6.76 13.23
N GLU A 39 -7.81 7.11 14.18
CA GLU A 39 -7.21 6.15 15.09
C GLU A 39 -8.27 5.30 15.84
N GLY A 40 -7.95 4.02 16.02
CA GLY A 40 -8.80 3.04 16.69
C GLY A 40 -8.03 1.74 16.91
N VAL A 41 -8.74 0.68 17.29
CA VAL A 41 -8.15 -0.61 17.71
C VAL A 41 -8.82 -1.83 17.07
N ASP A 42 -9.73 -1.60 16.14
CA ASP A 42 -10.64 -2.60 15.58
C ASP A 42 -10.44 -2.86 14.09
N VAL A 43 -11.14 -3.86 13.55
CA VAL A 43 -11.06 -4.24 12.13
C VAL A 43 -11.52 -3.12 11.21
N ILE A 44 -12.48 -2.30 11.65
CA ILE A 44 -12.95 -1.14 10.88
C ILE A 44 -11.81 -0.14 10.67
N THR A 45 -11.01 0.09 11.72
CA THR A 45 -9.82 0.94 11.65
C THR A 45 -8.76 0.35 10.70
N ILE A 46 -8.52 -0.96 10.76
CA ILE A 46 -7.60 -1.66 9.83
C ILE A 46 -8.07 -1.47 8.38
N PHE A 47 -9.34 -1.70 8.09
CA PHE A 47 -9.89 -1.55 6.73
C PHE A 47 -9.88 -0.11 6.23
N LYS A 48 -10.09 0.87 7.10
CA LYS A 48 -9.93 2.27 6.73
C LYS A 48 -8.47 2.59 6.39
N GLY A 49 -7.53 2.01 7.13
CA GLY A 49 -6.09 2.12 6.85
C GLY A 49 -5.72 1.52 5.50
N LEU A 50 -6.18 0.29 5.22
CA LEU A 50 -5.91 -0.40 3.95
C LEU A 50 -6.43 0.37 2.74
N GLN A 51 -7.56 1.08 2.82
CA GLN A 51 -8.06 1.93 1.74
C GLN A 51 -7.14 3.11 1.38
N LEU A 52 -6.22 3.46 2.28
CA LEU A 52 -5.29 4.58 2.14
C LEU A 52 -3.84 4.09 2.02
N ASP A 53 -3.64 2.78 2.02
CA ASP A 53 -2.33 2.15 2.00
C ASP A 53 -1.70 2.27 0.61
N ILE A 54 -0.41 2.59 0.58
CA ILE A 54 0.36 2.72 -0.67
C ILE A 54 0.46 1.40 -1.45
N GLY A 55 0.29 0.27 -0.76
CA GLY A 55 0.22 -1.08 -1.30
C GLY A 55 -1.17 -1.48 -1.75
N ALA A 56 -2.21 -0.66 -1.54
CA ALA A 56 -3.58 -0.92 -2.00
C ALA A 56 -4.17 0.24 -2.85
N PRO A 57 -3.45 0.78 -3.85
CA PRO A 57 -3.93 1.93 -4.62
C PRO A 57 -5.14 1.53 -5.49
N PRO A 58 -6.27 2.27 -5.44
CA PRO A 58 -7.54 1.86 -6.04
C PRO A 58 -7.54 1.84 -7.57
N GLN A 59 -6.58 2.50 -8.22
CA GLN A 59 -6.40 2.44 -9.68
C GLN A 59 -5.72 1.15 -10.15
N PHE A 60 -5.12 0.38 -9.23
CA PHE A 60 -4.32 -0.81 -9.54
C PHE A 60 -4.84 -2.06 -8.82
N MET A 61 -5.47 -1.89 -7.66
CA MET A 61 -6.04 -2.97 -6.85
C MET A 61 -7.50 -2.67 -6.52
N ASP A 62 -8.35 -3.70 -6.60
CA ASP A 62 -9.77 -3.62 -6.27
C ASP A 62 -10.08 -4.34 -4.96
N PHE A 63 -9.61 -3.76 -3.85
CA PHE A 63 -9.93 -4.26 -2.50
C PHE A 63 -11.43 -4.06 -2.20
N ARG A 64 -12.07 -5.14 -1.79
CA ARG A 64 -13.45 -5.18 -1.29
C ARG A 64 -13.41 -5.64 0.16
N TYR A 65 -14.19 -4.99 1.03
CA TYR A 65 -14.17 -5.25 2.47
C TYR A 65 -15.55 -5.72 2.95
N ILE A 66 -15.56 -6.71 3.83
CA ILE A 66 -16.74 -7.21 4.53
C ILE A 66 -16.46 -7.08 6.03
N VAL A 67 -17.27 -6.27 6.73
CA VAL A 67 -17.19 -6.16 8.19
C VAL A 67 -18.27 -7.07 8.78
N HIS A 68 -17.87 -8.10 9.51
CA HIS A 68 -18.81 -8.96 10.23
C HIS A 68 -19.15 -8.33 11.58
N ASP A 69 -18.14 -7.88 12.31
CA ASP A 69 -18.26 -7.16 13.57
C ASP A 69 -16.99 -6.31 13.85
N ARG A 70 -16.83 -5.84 15.09
CA ARG A 70 -15.69 -5.01 15.50
C ARG A 70 -14.34 -5.73 15.41
N TRP A 71 -14.32 -7.05 15.58
CA TRP A 71 -13.12 -7.87 15.73
C TRP A 71 -12.91 -8.85 14.57
N ASN A 72 -13.93 -9.01 13.71
CA ASN A 72 -13.90 -9.92 12.58
C ASN A 72 -14.33 -9.24 11.29
N GLY A 73 -13.56 -9.48 10.23
CA GLY A 73 -13.93 -9.08 8.87
C GLY A 73 -13.16 -9.89 7.84
N GLU A 74 -13.43 -9.59 6.58
CA GLU A 74 -12.76 -10.15 5.42
C GLU A 74 -12.45 -9.06 4.41
N PHE A 75 -11.41 -9.28 3.60
CA PHE A 75 -11.26 -8.56 2.36
C PHE A 75 -10.93 -9.51 1.22
N TYR A 76 -11.29 -9.12 0.00
CA TYR A 76 -10.95 -9.85 -1.20
C TYR A 76 -10.64 -8.87 -2.33
N LEU A 77 -9.88 -9.34 -3.32
CA LEU A 77 -9.51 -8.52 -4.48
C LEU A 77 -10.14 -9.12 -5.73
N ASP A 78 -11.10 -8.42 -6.33
CA ASP A 78 -11.62 -8.83 -7.64
C ASP A 78 -10.57 -8.61 -8.75
N HIS A 79 -9.68 -7.64 -8.53
CA HIS A 79 -8.53 -7.35 -9.37
C HIS A 79 -7.30 -7.01 -8.51
N CYS A 80 -6.16 -7.64 -8.82
CA CYS A 80 -4.86 -7.31 -8.23
C CYS A 80 -3.87 -7.08 -9.38
N GLY A 81 -3.52 -5.81 -9.64
CA GLY A 81 -2.59 -5.46 -10.70
C GLY A 81 -1.21 -6.06 -10.47
N ALA A 82 -0.75 -6.13 -9.22
CA ALA A 82 0.53 -6.73 -8.88
C ALA A 82 0.57 -8.22 -9.29
N LEU A 83 -0.52 -8.97 -9.04
CA LEU A 83 -0.65 -10.35 -9.51
C LEU A 83 -0.53 -10.43 -11.03
N LEU A 84 -1.26 -9.59 -11.75
CA LEU A 84 -1.27 -9.62 -13.21
C LEU A 84 0.09 -9.25 -13.82
N ASP A 85 0.90 -8.45 -13.12
CA ASP A 85 2.27 -8.14 -13.55
C ASP A 85 3.23 -9.32 -13.33
N VAL A 86 3.07 -10.10 -12.25
CA VAL A 86 3.99 -11.21 -11.93
C VAL A 86 3.55 -12.57 -12.46
N GLU A 87 2.26 -12.78 -12.75
CA GLU A 87 1.76 -14.05 -13.26
C GLU A 87 2.42 -14.49 -14.57
N PRO A 88 2.69 -13.59 -15.55
CA PRO A 88 3.48 -13.92 -16.74
C PRO A 88 4.93 -14.33 -16.46
N MET A 89 5.46 -13.99 -15.28
CA MET A 89 6.82 -14.33 -14.87
C MET A 89 6.92 -15.76 -14.31
N GLY A 90 5.79 -16.43 -14.07
CA GLY A 90 5.71 -17.82 -13.63
C GLY A 90 5.33 -18.00 -12.16
N GLU A 91 4.90 -19.22 -11.82
CA GLU A 91 4.35 -19.60 -10.51
C GLU A 91 5.28 -19.25 -9.33
N GLU A 92 6.59 -19.34 -9.53
CA GLU A 92 7.56 -19.06 -8.47
C GLU A 92 7.57 -17.57 -8.05
N TYR A 93 7.37 -16.65 -9.01
CA TYR A 93 7.21 -15.23 -8.70
C TYR A 93 5.85 -14.92 -8.07
N VAL A 94 4.81 -15.62 -8.52
CA VAL A 94 3.47 -15.54 -7.91
C VAL A 94 3.52 -15.96 -6.46
N ARG A 95 4.17 -17.08 -6.14
CA ARG A 95 4.34 -17.56 -4.77
C ARG A 95 5.17 -16.59 -3.93
N GLY A 96 6.29 -16.10 -4.46
CA GLY A 96 7.10 -15.10 -3.78
C GLY A 96 6.27 -13.89 -3.34
N MET A 97 5.47 -13.33 -4.23
CA MET A 97 4.66 -12.16 -3.90
C MET A 97 3.43 -12.49 -3.04
N CYS A 98 2.55 -13.38 -3.51
CA CYS A 98 1.25 -13.64 -2.89
C CYS A 98 1.33 -14.52 -1.64
N HIS A 99 2.47 -15.16 -1.40
CA HIS A 99 2.68 -15.97 -0.21
C HIS A 99 3.74 -15.38 0.71
N ASP A 100 4.96 -15.26 0.20
CA ASP A 100 6.09 -15.01 1.07
C ASP A 100 6.16 -13.53 1.50
N ILE A 101 5.76 -12.60 0.62
CA ILE A 101 5.66 -11.17 0.94
C ILE A 101 4.32 -10.84 1.61
N GLU A 102 3.19 -11.15 0.98
CA GLU A 102 1.87 -10.70 1.45
C GLU A 102 1.51 -11.22 2.85
N ASP A 103 1.77 -12.48 3.18
CA ASP A 103 1.40 -13.06 4.49
C ASP A 103 1.95 -12.24 5.68
N PRO A 104 3.28 -12.05 5.81
CA PRO A 104 3.83 -11.35 6.97
C PRO A 104 3.61 -9.83 6.90
N THR A 105 3.52 -9.26 5.69
CA THR A 105 3.39 -7.80 5.54
C THR A 105 1.97 -7.30 5.84
N PHE A 106 0.94 -8.09 5.55
CA PHE A 106 -0.42 -7.76 5.98
C PHE A 106 -0.53 -7.71 7.51
N ASP A 107 0.05 -8.68 8.22
CA ASP A 107 0.10 -8.66 9.69
C ASP A 107 0.87 -7.43 10.21
N ALA A 108 2.01 -7.10 9.60
CA ALA A 108 2.80 -5.93 9.98
C ALA A 108 2.05 -4.61 9.74
N THR A 109 1.26 -4.49 8.68
CA THR A 109 0.40 -3.31 8.49
C THR A 109 -0.69 -3.24 9.57
N ALA A 110 -1.33 -4.37 9.88
CA ALA A 110 -2.38 -4.44 10.89
C ALA A 110 -1.89 -4.13 12.32
N LEU A 111 -0.63 -4.46 12.62
CA LEU A 111 0.07 -4.17 13.88
C LEU A 111 -0.07 -2.69 14.30
N ALA A 112 -0.07 -1.75 13.34
CA ALA A 112 -0.23 -0.32 13.61
C ALA A 112 -1.54 0.00 14.35
N THR A 113 -2.57 -0.83 14.16
CA THR A 113 -3.89 -0.68 14.77
C THR A 113 -4.01 -1.54 16.02
N ASN A 114 -3.64 -2.82 15.93
CA ASN A 114 -3.79 -3.77 17.03
C ASN A 114 -2.76 -4.90 16.90
N ARG A 115 -1.97 -5.14 17.96
CA ARG A 115 -0.96 -6.21 18.00
C ARG A 115 -1.55 -7.62 17.94
N LYS A 116 -2.83 -7.78 18.27
CA LYS A 116 -3.57 -9.05 18.22
C LYS A 116 -4.20 -9.33 16.85
N ALA A 117 -4.09 -8.41 15.90
CA ALA A 117 -4.65 -8.61 14.58
C ALA A 117 -3.85 -9.65 13.78
N GLN A 118 -4.55 -10.60 13.17
CA GLN A 118 -3.99 -11.56 12.24
C GLN A 118 -4.81 -11.57 10.94
N ILE A 119 -4.10 -11.53 9.81
CA ILE A 119 -4.66 -11.57 8.46
C ILE A 119 -4.28 -12.89 7.83
N ARG A 120 -5.26 -13.75 7.53
CA ARG A 120 -5.01 -15.13 7.05
C ARG A 120 -5.73 -15.39 5.74
N PRO A 121 -5.08 -16.05 4.76
CA PRO A 121 -5.67 -16.27 3.46
C PRO A 121 -6.80 -17.30 3.56
N ILE A 122 -7.95 -16.98 2.96
CA ILE A 122 -8.97 -17.96 2.59
C ILE A 122 -8.49 -18.68 1.33
N HIS A 123 -8.03 -17.90 0.35
CA HIS A 123 -7.28 -18.38 -0.80
C HIS A 123 -6.40 -17.27 -1.38
N ARG A 124 -5.43 -17.70 -2.17
CA ARG A 124 -4.48 -16.83 -2.88
C ARG A 124 -4.03 -17.49 -4.18
N PRO A 125 -3.47 -16.72 -5.12
CA PRO A 125 -2.84 -17.25 -6.33
C PRO A 125 -1.74 -18.26 -6.01
N PRO A 126 -1.31 -19.13 -6.95
CA PRO A 126 -1.63 -19.15 -8.37
C PRO A 126 -3.11 -19.39 -8.68
N ARG A 127 -3.62 -18.71 -9.72
CA ARG A 127 -5.03 -18.85 -10.11
C ARG A 127 -5.21 -20.13 -10.91
N VAL A 128 -5.96 -21.08 -10.34
CA VAL A 128 -6.36 -22.33 -10.98
C VAL A 128 -7.88 -22.48 -10.84
N PRO A 129 -8.66 -22.38 -11.93
CA PRO A 129 -8.26 -21.95 -13.28
C PRO A 129 -7.77 -20.49 -13.34
N ALA A 130 -7.11 -20.11 -14.44
CA ALA A 130 -6.50 -18.78 -14.61
C ALA A 130 -7.52 -17.63 -14.67
N ASP A 131 -8.82 -17.91 -14.67
CA ASP A 131 -9.93 -16.95 -14.57
C ASP A 131 -10.60 -16.97 -13.19
N ARG A 132 -9.96 -17.57 -12.18
CA ARG A 132 -10.50 -17.60 -10.81
C ARG A 132 -10.63 -16.18 -10.25
N HIS A 133 -11.85 -15.86 -9.80
CA HIS A 133 -12.18 -14.67 -9.02
C HIS A 133 -12.81 -15.04 -7.67
N PRO A 134 -12.66 -14.19 -6.64
CA PRO A 134 -11.71 -13.07 -6.60
C PRO A 134 -10.26 -13.60 -6.67
N HIS A 135 -9.30 -12.75 -7.07
CA HIS A 135 -7.89 -13.15 -7.21
C HIS A 135 -7.33 -13.71 -5.89
N CYS A 136 -7.64 -13.05 -4.77
CA CYS A 136 -7.36 -13.54 -3.41
C CYS A 136 -8.47 -13.13 -2.46
N ALA A 137 -8.58 -13.82 -1.33
CA ALA A 137 -9.51 -13.53 -0.25
C ALA A 137 -8.88 -13.84 1.10
N TRP A 138 -9.15 -13.00 2.09
CA TRP A 138 -8.46 -13.00 3.39
C TRP A 138 -9.44 -12.73 4.51
N THR A 139 -9.20 -13.39 5.65
CA THR A 139 -9.83 -13.05 6.93
C THR A 139 -8.96 -12.05 7.68
N VAL A 140 -9.59 -11.16 8.44
CA VAL A 140 -8.94 -10.27 9.39
C VAL A 140 -9.62 -10.47 10.74
N LYS A 141 -8.84 -10.93 11.72
CA LYS A 141 -9.34 -11.26 13.06
C LYS A 141 -8.47 -10.64 14.13
N ILE A 142 -9.12 -10.12 15.17
CA ILE A 142 -8.49 -9.63 16.38
C ILE A 142 -8.99 -10.50 17.53
N ASP A 143 -8.09 -11.24 18.17
CA ASP A 143 -8.43 -12.14 19.28
C ASP A 143 -7.37 -12.05 20.37
N GLU A 144 -7.78 -11.87 21.63
CA GLU A 144 -6.86 -11.74 22.77
C GLU A 144 -6.02 -13.00 23.01
N SER A 145 -6.50 -14.17 22.56
CA SER A 145 -5.75 -15.43 22.64
C SER A 145 -4.60 -15.50 21.64
N TYR A 146 -4.57 -14.62 20.62
CA TYR A 146 -3.51 -14.61 19.64
C TYR A 146 -2.20 -14.05 20.25
N PRO A 147 -1.04 -14.59 19.84
CA PRO A 147 0.23 -13.95 20.16
C PRO A 147 0.27 -12.56 19.51
N ASP A 148 0.98 -11.65 20.16
CA ASP A 148 1.27 -10.35 19.57
C ASP A 148 2.09 -10.54 18.29
N VAL A 149 1.75 -9.82 17.23
CA VAL A 149 2.60 -9.69 16.06
C VAL A 149 3.93 -9.04 16.49
N PRO A 150 5.07 -9.71 16.24
CA PRO A 150 6.36 -9.21 16.69
C PRO A 150 6.84 -8.03 15.85
N ASP A 151 7.59 -7.14 16.49
CA ASP A 151 8.32 -6.09 15.77
C ASP A 151 9.57 -6.69 15.12
N LEU A 152 9.87 -6.28 13.89
CA LEU A 152 11.16 -6.58 13.28
C LEU A 152 12.23 -5.59 13.78
N PRO A 153 13.50 -6.01 13.96
CA PRO A 153 14.58 -5.09 14.31
C PRO A 153 14.71 -3.87 13.37
N ALA A 154 14.38 -4.03 12.09
CA ALA A 154 14.39 -2.96 11.11
C ALA A 154 13.33 -1.86 11.38
N LEU A 155 12.22 -2.19 12.05
CA LEU A 155 11.19 -1.22 12.43
C LEU A 155 11.76 -0.14 13.36
N GLU A 156 12.57 -0.54 14.35
CA GLU A 156 13.25 0.38 15.26
C GLU A 156 14.24 1.32 14.55
N VAL A 157 14.92 0.81 13.52
CA VAL A 157 15.80 1.63 12.68
C VAL A 157 14.98 2.66 11.91
N MET A 158 13.88 2.22 11.28
CA MET A 158 13.01 3.10 10.51
C MET A 158 12.35 4.18 11.36
N TRP A 159 11.97 3.86 12.61
CA TRP A 159 11.37 4.80 13.55
C TRP A 159 12.29 5.98 13.90
N ARG A 160 13.61 5.78 13.89
CA ARG A 160 14.61 6.81 14.19
C ARG A 160 14.90 7.75 13.02
N THR A 161 14.32 7.49 11.86
CA THR A 161 14.55 8.33 10.68
C THR A 161 13.80 9.66 10.78
N ARG A 162 14.35 10.72 10.17
CA ARG A 162 13.66 12.01 10.05
C ARG A 162 12.32 11.89 9.31
N ALA A 163 12.24 10.98 8.34
CA ALA A 163 11.03 10.75 7.58
C ALA A 163 9.90 10.19 8.45
N ALA A 164 10.22 9.26 9.37
CA ALA A 164 9.25 8.71 10.32
C ALA A 164 8.79 9.74 11.37
N GLN A 165 9.68 10.64 11.77
CA GLN A 165 9.42 11.65 12.81
C GLN A 165 8.89 12.98 12.28
N LEU A 166 8.73 13.14 10.97
CA LEU A 166 8.21 14.37 10.37
C LEU A 166 6.78 14.63 10.85
N GLU A 167 6.59 15.72 11.58
CA GLU A 167 5.28 16.23 11.98
C GLU A 167 4.56 16.82 10.76
N LEU A 168 3.29 16.46 10.60
CA LEU A 168 2.43 16.99 9.55
C LEU A 168 1.58 18.12 10.14
N ASP A 169 1.42 19.19 9.38
CA ASP A 169 0.48 20.26 9.74
C ASP A 169 -0.94 19.69 9.88
N PRO A 170 -1.77 20.25 10.79
CA PRO A 170 -3.16 19.86 10.89
C PRO A 170 -3.90 20.14 9.58
N ILE A 171 -4.93 19.33 9.31
CA ILE A 171 -5.86 19.57 8.20
C ILE A 171 -6.56 20.92 8.43
N ASP A 172 -6.41 21.85 7.49
CA ASP A 172 -7.18 23.09 7.45
C ASP A 172 -8.59 22.79 6.92
N GLU A 173 -9.56 22.73 7.83
CA GLU A 173 -10.96 22.46 7.49
C GLU A 173 -11.64 23.64 6.76
N SER A 174 -10.98 24.81 6.68
CA SER A 174 -11.46 25.98 5.95
C SER A 174 -10.95 26.06 4.50
N ASP A 175 -9.97 25.23 4.14
CA ASP A 175 -9.43 25.17 2.79
C ASP A 175 -10.45 24.47 1.86
N GLU A 176 -11.02 25.21 0.91
CA GLU A 176 -11.89 24.62 -0.11
C GLU A 176 -11.05 23.71 -1.01
N ALA A 177 -11.47 22.45 -1.15
CA ALA A 177 -10.85 21.55 -2.10
C ALA A 177 -10.80 22.24 -3.48
N PRO A 178 -9.62 22.31 -4.14
CA PRO A 178 -9.52 22.94 -5.44
C PRO A 178 -10.52 22.27 -6.39
N PRO A 179 -11.23 23.05 -7.24
CA PRO A 179 -12.26 22.51 -8.10
C PRO A 179 -11.70 21.31 -8.86
N THR A 180 -12.42 20.19 -8.80
CA THR A 180 -12.10 18.97 -9.55
C THR A 180 -12.21 19.28 -11.03
N THR A 181 -11.15 19.87 -11.58
CA THR A 181 -11.03 20.01 -13.03
C THR A 181 -10.92 18.58 -13.53
N PRO A 182 -11.88 18.07 -14.32
CA PRO A 182 -11.74 16.73 -14.86
C PRO A 182 -10.41 16.68 -15.59
N VAL A 183 -9.52 15.79 -15.15
CA VAL A 183 -8.29 15.49 -15.86
C VAL A 183 -8.73 14.98 -17.22
N ARG A 184 -8.73 15.86 -18.23
CA ARG A 184 -8.87 15.43 -19.62
C ARG A 184 -7.65 14.58 -19.89
N TRP A 185 -7.83 13.27 -19.84
CA TRP A 185 -6.93 12.33 -20.48
C TRP A 185 -6.80 12.80 -21.94
N CYS A 186 -5.65 13.39 -22.26
CA CYS A 186 -5.34 13.73 -23.64
C CYS A 186 -5.14 12.37 -24.33
N PRO A 187 -6.02 11.95 -25.25
CA PRO A 187 -5.78 10.73 -26.00
C PRO A 187 -4.46 10.95 -26.71
N THR A 188 -3.51 10.04 -26.51
CA THR A 188 -2.24 10.05 -27.23
C THR A 188 -2.53 10.18 -28.71
N SER A 189 -2.24 11.34 -29.28
CA SER A 189 -2.36 11.56 -30.71
C SER A 189 -1.47 10.54 -31.40
N THR A 190 -2.06 9.66 -32.17
CA THR A 190 -1.38 8.83 -33.16
C THR A 190 -0.71 9.75 -34.18
N SER A 191 0.56 10.09 -33.94
CA SER A 191 1.42 10.75 -34.91
C SER A 191 2.83 10.15 -34.85
N PRO A 192 3.42 9.77 -35.99
CA PRO A 192 4.67 9.01 -36.01
C PRO A 192 5.88 9.91 -35.73
N ARG A 193 6.78 9.37 -34.89
CA ARG A 193 8.17 9.76 -34.59
C ARG A 193 8.78 10.95 -35.35
N SER A 194 9.23 11.96 -34.61
CA SER A 194 10.50 12.66 -34.89
C SER A 194 11.05 13.38 -33.63
N PRO A 195 12.36 13.71 -33.58
CA PRO A 195 13.20 13.51 -32.40
C PRO A 195 13.22 14.68 -31.40
N ILE A 196 13.38 14.29 -30.13
CA ILE A 196 14.01 14.96 -28.99
C ILE A 196 14.33 16.45 -29.18
N ARG A 197 13.65 17.32 -28.40
CA ARG A 197 14.14 18.63 -27.97
C ARG A 197 14.01 18.76 -26.45
N PRO A 198 14.90 19.54 -25.79
CA PRO A 198 15.15 19.44 -24.36
C PRO A 198 14.06 20.13 -23.52
N TRP A 199 13.87 19.59 -22.32
CA TRP A 199 13.01 20.14 -21.27
C TRP A 199 13.39 21.60 -20.96
N CYS A 200 12.49 22.53 -21.26
CA CYS A 200 12.56 23.91 -20.79
C CYS A 200 11.55 24.12 -19.65
N GLY A 201 12.07 24.52 -18.49
CA GLY A 201 11.46 25.52 -17.60
C GLY A 201 10.30 25.08 -16.71
N TRP A 202 10.62 24.80 -15.43
CA TRP A 202 9.69 25.00 -14.32
C TRP A 202 9.23 26.46 -14.26
N PRO A 203 7.93 26.76 -14.10
CA PRO A 203 7.51 28.11 -13.72
C PRO A 203 7.54 28.25 -12.20
N THR A 204 8.63 28.82 -11.69
CA THR A 204 8.64 29.55 -10.42
C THR A 204 7.71 30.76 -10.54
N ARG A 205 6.63 30.79 -9.76
CA ARG A 205 5.96 32.05 -9.41
C ARG A 205 5.75 32.12 -7.91
N CYS A 206 6.77 32.63 -7.23
CA CYS A 206 6.58 33.51 -6.07
C CYS A 206 5.78 34.72 -6.54
N ALA A 207 4.57 34.91 -6.01
CA ALA A 207 3.84 36.17 -6.15
C ALA A 207 4.09 37.01 -4.89
N CYS A 208 5.16 37.82 -4.94
CA CYS A 208 5.28 38.97 -4.05
C CYS A 208 4.21 40.00 -4.39
N ARG A 209 3.53 40.49 -3.36
CA ARG A 209 2.73 41.71 -3.35
C ARG A 209 3.55 42.90 -3.87
N CYS A 210 2.94 43.75 -4.69
CA CYS A 210 3.17 45.19 -4.68
C CYS A 210 1.88 45.90 -5.13
N THR A 211 1.40 46.75 -4.23
CA THR A 211 0.37 47.78 -4.41
C THR A 211 0.83 48.90 -5.33
N CYS A 212 -0.06 49.38 -6.21
CA CYS A 212 -0.55 50.76 -6.33
C CYS A 212 -1.73 50.77 -7.31
#